data_AF-A0A561CYV8-F1
#
_entry.id   AF-A0A561CYV8-F1
#
_cell.length_a   1.000
_cell.length_b   1.000
_cell.length_c   1.000
_cell.angle_alpha   90.00
_cell.angle_beta   90.00
_cell.angle_gamma   90.00
#
_symmetry.space_group_name_H-M   'P 1'
#
loop_
_entity.id
_entity.type
_entity.pdbx_description
1 polymer ?
#
loop_
_entity_poly.entity_id
_entity_poly.type
_entity_poly.pdbx_seq_one_letter_code
_entity_poly.pdbx_strand_id
1 'polypeptide(L)' 'MDQTKQRTFSVEYELDGVTFYKNVNAVSMDDAKNQVQAQQTNASIRAVSIIEENENYAG' A
#
# COMPACT_ATOMS: atom_id res chain seq x y z
N MET A 1 -1.54 -4.86 25.56
CA MET A 1 -0.82 -5.12 24.29
C MET A 1 -1.61 -4.39 23.22
N ASP A 2 -1.16 -3.22 22.79
CA ASP A 2 -1.76 -2.50 21.66
C ASP A 2 -1.70 -3.40 20.44
N GLN A 3 -2.87 -3.90 20.01
CA GLN A 3 -2.97 -4.55 18.71
C GLN A 3 -2.72 -3.45 17.68
N THR A 4 -1.53 -3.45 17.08
CA THR A 4 -1.23 -2.57 15.96
C THR A 4 -2.18 -2.92 14.83
N LYS A 5 -3.30 -2.19 14.73
CA LYS A 5 -4.37 -2.47 13.78
C LYS A 5 -3.80 -2.31 12.38
N GLN A 6 -3.63 -3.42 11.68
CA GLN A 6 -3.24 -3.40 10.27
C GLN A 6 -4.32 -2.68 9.48
N ARG A 7 -3.89 -1.89 8.50
CA ARG A 7 -4.76 -1.20 7.54
C ARG A 7 -4.34 -1.59 6.15
N THR A 8 -5.27 -1.50 5.21
CA THR A 8 -4.94 -1.67 3.79
C THR A 8 -4.39 -0.36 3.25
N PHE A 9 -3.22 -0.43 2.65
CA PHE A 9 -2.56 0.67 1.96
C PHE A 9 -2.49 0.35 0.47
N SER A 10 -2.82 1.32 -0.38
CA SER A 10 -2.49 1.28 -1.80
C SER A 10 -1.15 1.95 -2.02
N VAL A 11 -0.22 1.24 -2.63
CA VAL A 11 1.10 1.75 -3.01
C VAL A 11 1.14 1.90 -4.52
N GLU A 12 1.35 3.12 -4.97
CA GLU A 12 1.64 3.44 -6.37
C GLU A 12 3.15 3.34 -6.59
N TYR A 13 3.55 2.58 -7.61
CA TYR A 13 4.95 2.45 -7.98
C TYR A 13 5.14 2.39 -9.49
N GLU A 14 6.27 2.87 -9.96
CA GLU A 14 6.65 2.83 -11.37
C GLU A 14 7.71 1.77 -11.60
N LEU A 15 7.52 0.94 -12.63
CA LEU A 15 8.48 -0.05 -13.10
C LEU A 15 8.55 0.02 -14.63
N ASP A 16 9.75 0.20 -15.17
CA ASP A 16 10.00 0.29 -16.63
C ASP A 16 9.10 1.31 -17.35
N GLY A 17 8.82 2.45 -16.69
CA GLY A 17 7.97 3.52 -17.22
C GLY A 17 6.47 3.26 -17.15
N VAL A 18 6.04 2.17 -16.51
CA VAL A 18 4.63 1.82 -16.29
C VAL A 18 4.28 2.00 -14.82
N THR A 19 3.18 2.70 -14.54
CA THR A 19 2.65 2.89 -13.19
C THR A 19 1.74 1.74 -12.79
N PHE A 20 2.00 1.17 -11.61
CA PHE A 20 1.24 0.09 -11.00
C PHE A 20 0.72 0.50 -9.63
N TYR A 21 -0.38 -0.15 -9.23
CA TYR A 21 -0.97 0.00 -7.91
C TYR A 21 -0.99 -1.35 -7.22
N LYS A 22 -0.59 -1.40 -5.95
CA LYS A 22 -0.63 -2.62 -5.15
C LYS A 22 -1.16 -2.36 -3.77
N ASN A 23 -2.16 -3.15 -3.40
CA ASN A 23 -2.75 -3.10 -2.07
C ASN A 23 -2.00 -4.05 -1.14
N VAL A 24 -1.59 -3.55 0.03
CA VAL A 24 -0.88 -4.31 1.06
C VAL A 24 -1.49 -4.04 2.43
N ASN A 25 -1.54 -5.06 3.27
CA ASN A 25 -1.91 -4.89 4.67
C ASN A 25 -0.65 -4.62 5.48
N ALA A 26 -0.60 -3.45 6.10
CA ALA A 26 0.57 -2.99 6.83
C ALA A 26 0.16 -2.28 8.12
N VAL A 27 1.10 -2.12 9.04
CA VAL A 27 0.87 -1.35 10.28
C VAL A 27 1.10 0.15 10.09
N SER A 28 1.82 0.54 9.03
CA SER A 28 2.14 1.94 8.70
C SER A 28 2.39 2.10 7.20
N MET A 29 2.45 3.36 6.73
CA MET A 29 2.81 3.66 5.35
C MET A 29 4.24 3.18 5.02
N ASP A 30 5.20 3.33 5.94
CA ASP A 30 6.58 2.89 5.72
C ASP A 30 6.67 1.37 5.59
N ASP A 31 5.92 0.63 6.41
CA ASP A 31 5.81 -0.83 6.30
C ASP A 31 5.21 -1.22 4.93
N ALA A 32 4.16 -0.54 4.48
CA ALA A 32 3.57 -0.75 3.16
C ALA A 32 4.58 -0.51 2.02
N LYS A 33 5.37 0.57 2.09
CA LYS A 33 6.44 0.85 1.10
C LYS A 33 7.48 -0.25 1.08
N ASN A 34 7.97 -0.65 2.26
CA ASN A 34 9.01 -1.66 2.39
C ASN A 34 8.55 -3.01 1.82
N GLN A 35 7.29 -3.39 2.05
CA GLN A 35 6.73 -4.61 1.48
C GLN A 35 6.69 -4.61 -0.05
N VAL A 36 6.35 -3.46 -0.67
CA VAL A 36 6.33 -3.33 -2.14
C VAL A 36 7.75 -3.26 -2.71
N GLN A 37 8.64 -2.49 -2.08
CA GLN A 37 10.04 -2.39 -2.49
C GLN A 37 10.78 -3.74 -2.40
N ALA A 38 10.50 -4.54 -1.37
CA ALA A 38 11.09 -5.87 -1.21
C ALA A 38 10.67 -6.84 -2.33
N GLN A 39 9.47 -6.66 -2.89
CA GLN A 39 8.95 -7.49 -3.98
C GLN A 39 9.30 -6.96 -5.37
N GLN A 40 9.47 -5.64 -5.48
CA GLN A 40 9.76 -4.93 -6.72
C GLN A 40 11.00 -4.05 -6.50
N THR A 41 12.17 -4.69 -6.41
CA THR A 41 13.43 -4.02 -6.02
C THR A 41 13.80 -2.84 -6.90
N ASN A 42 13.43 -2.90 -8.18
CA ASN A 42 13.69 -1.85 -9.17
C ASN A 42 12.54 -0.85 -9.34
N ALA A 43 11.46 -1.00 -8.58
CA ALA A 43 10.35 -0.07 -8.65
C ALA A 43 10.67 1.23 -7.91
N SER A 44 10.19 2.34 -8.48
CA SER A 44 10.18 3.64 -7.84
C SER A 44 8.83 3.88 -7.18
N ILE A 45 8.76 3.88 -5.85
CA ILE A 45 7.53 4.20 -5.13
C ILE A 45 7.17 5.67 -5.36
N ARG A 46 5.97 5.92 -5.89
CA ARG A 46 5.45 7.25 -6.20
C ARG A 46 4.58 7.79 -5.07
N ALA A 47 3.64 6.99 -4.58
CA ALA A 47 2.70 7.39 -3.56
C ALA A 47 2.23 6.22 -2.69
N VAL A 48 1.74 6.53 -1.49
CA VAL A 48 1.06 5.58 -0.61
C VAL A 48 -0.19 6.24 -0.05
N SER A 49 -1.32 5.54 -0.16
CA SER A 49 -2.60 6.01 0.33
C SER A 49 -3.24 4.93 1.21
N ILE A 50 -3.96 5.35 2.25
CA ILE A 50 -4.77 4.42 3.05
C ILE A 50 -6.05 4.15 2.28
N ILE A 51 -6.38 2.89 2.08
CA ILE A 51 -7.72 2.50 1.65
C ILE A 51 -8.54 2.37 2.93
N GLU A 52 -9.36 3.37 3.20
CA GLU A 52 -10.42 3.21 4.19
C GLU A 52 -11.45 2.25 3.61
N GLU A 53 -11.64 1.09 4.26
CA GLU A 53 -12.78 0.22 4.00
C GLU A 53 -14.05 0.99 4.39
N ASN A 54 -14.58 1.77 3.46
CA ASN A 54 -15.85 2.44 3.64
C ASN A 54 -16.92 1.35 3.50
N GLU A 55 -17.34 0.74 4.61
CA GLU A 55 -18.42 -0.26 4.72
C GLU A 55 -19.82 0.28 4.30
N ASN A 56 -19.91 1.37 3.52
CA ASN A 56 -21.19 2.00 3.15
C ASN A 56 -21.22 2.42 1.68
N TYR A 57 -21.24 1.45 0.77
CA TYR A 57 -21.90 1.61 -0.53
C TYR A 57 -22.59 0.29 -0.93
N ALA A 58 -23.62 -0.08 -0.17
CA ALA A 58 -24.68 -0.95 -0.65
C ALA A 58 -25.99 -0.17 -0.47
N GLY A 59 -26.43 0.46 -1.57
CA GLY A 59 -27.79 0.98 -1.73
C GLY A 59 -28.78 -0.11 -2.08
#